data_AF-A0A7R9GDJ5-F1
#
_entry.id   AF-A0A7R9GDJ5-F1
#
_cell.length_a   1.000
_cell.length_b   1.000
_cell.length_c   1.000
_cell.angle_alpha   90.00
_cell.angle_beta   90.00
_cell.angle_gamma   90.00
#
_symmetry.space_group_name_H-M   'P 1'
#
loop_
_entity.id
_entity.type
_entity.pdbx_description
1 polymer ?
#
loop_
_entity_poly.entity_id
_entity_poly.type
_entity_poly.pdbx_seq_one_letter_code
_entity_poly.pdbx_strand_id
1 'polypeptide(L)'
;MGRTSDDFPPLPLRKRSLLPPLEEQTSECRQLDPAKHCFFAGDSSRVQELFNLKLQRNGYYEGYNISINPTVANAFGTAAFRFGHSLVQPKLKRCDKFHRIVPFDVELHREMMDPAPLHGTGAVDRLALGLAAQEAQNRDEFVTDQLTNHLFQAPDGDFGMDLVSINIQRGRDHGLPPYNIWRERCSLKKVRNFSDLLDVMHDDTVGRLRMAYSDVQDIDLFTGGLSERPIVGGLVGPTFACILAQQFMNLRRGDRFWYENGGFRSSFTQAQLSQIRRSSLSRVMCDNLDDIDTIQLRIMEMANVEGNARHPCRSPNIPSMDFIPWREISRPTFFSPSENDSPGSTQSLNTNELRAEDEFFRAFERKSEVNPTSTYDSILPQPFGLNSYEDEIESRTHENDDEPSVIREKESAVRNILTDHSRVDKFIREARDSSKRLAKDQNKFVFSFDEQTHERRSG
;
A
#
# COMPACT_ATOMS: atom_id res chain seq x y z
N MET A 1 -38.84 14.70 -36.24
CA MET A 1 -38.58 13.24 -36.07
C MET A 1 -37.14 13.13 -35.58
N GLY A 2 -36.82 13.14 -34.28
CA GLY A 2 -37.25 12.18 -33.27
C GLY A 2 -36.19 11.09 -33.15
N ARG A 3 -35.11 11.32 -32.40
CA ARG A 3 -34.24 10.29 -31.79
C ARG A 3 -33.74 10.80 -30.44
N THR A 4 -33.96 9.96 -29.43
CA THR A 4 -33.79 10.19 -28.00
C THR A 4 -32.35 9.94 -27.56
N SER A 5 -32.03 10.45 -26.37
CA SER A 5 -30.75 10.41 -25.67
C SER A 5 -30.35 9.02 -25.12
N ASP A 6 -30.66 7.92 -25.82
CA ASP A 6 -30.54 6.56 -25.26
C ASP A 6 -29.45 5.66 -25.90
N ASP A 7 -28.60 6.19 -26.80
CA ASP A 7 -27.70 5.32 -27.61
C ASP A 7 -26.28 5.11 -27.06
N PHE A 8 -26.02 5.40 -25.78
CA PHE A 8 -24.83 4.87 -25.11
C PHE A 8 -25.24 3.88 -24.02
N PRO A 9 -25.01 2.56 -24.20
CA PRO A 9 -25.26 1.62 -23.12
C PRO A 9 -24.32 1.98 -21.95
N PRO A 10 -24.84 2.15 -20.72
CA PRO A 10 -23.97 2.30 -19.57
C PRO A 10 -23.08 1.07 -19.48
N LEU A 11 -21.76 1.28 -19.43
CA LEU A 11 -20.82 0.22 -19.10
C LEU A 11 -21.36 -0.52 -17.87
N PRO A 12 -21.57 -1.85 -17.93
CA PRO A 12 -22.12 -2.58 -16.81
C PRO A 12 -21.07 -2.61 -15.70
N LEU A 13 -21.11 -1.61 -14.83
CA LEU A 13 -20.52 -1.68 -13.51
C LEU A 13 -21.30 -2.78 -12.79
N ARG A 14 -20.80 -4.02 -12.87
CA ARG A 14 -21.34 -5.14 -12.09
C ARG A 14 -21.49 -4.65 -10.65
N LYS A 15 -22.72 -4.68 -10.13
CA LYS A 15 -23.06 -4.47 -8.72
C LYS A 15 -22.44 -5.60 -7.89
N ARG A 16 -21.11 -5.63 -7.79
CA ARG A 16 -20.44 -6.45 -6.79
C ARG A 16 -20.27 -5.53 -5.59
N SER A 17 -21.06 -5.80 -4.55
CA SER A 17 -20.80 -5.25 -3.22
C SER A 17 -19.33 -5.50 -2.88
N LEU A 18 -18.69 -4.54 -2.23
CA LEU A 18 -17.34 -4.70 -1.68
C LEU A 18 -17.35 -5.49 -0.37
N LEU A 19 -18.49 -6.06 0.01
CA LEU A 19 -18.56 -6.96 1.15
C LEU A 19 -18.19 -8.38 0.71
N PRO A 20 -17.55 -9.17 1.59
CA PRO A 20 -17.36 -10.59 1.31
C PRO A 20 -18.71 -11.29 1.09
N PRO A 21 -18.73 -12.38 0.31
CA PRO A 21 -19.94 -13.17 0.08
C PRO A 21 -20.65 -13.51 1.39
N LEU A 22 -22.00 -13.54 1.38
CA LEU A 22 -22.82 -13.81 2.59
C LEU A 22 -22.44 -15.10 3.32
N GLU A 23 -21.96 -16.11 2.59
CA GLU A 23 -21.48 -17.39 3.14
C GLU A 23 -20.21 -17.24 3.99
N GLU A 24 -19.39 -16.23 3.72
CA GLU A 24 -18.15 -15.90 4.44
C GLU A 24 -18.35 -14.90 5.59
N GLN A 25 -19.58 -14.39 5.80
CA GLN A 25 -19.91 -13.49 6.92
C GLN A 25 -20.18 -14.30 8.21
N THR A 26 -19.90 -13.68 9.36
CA THR A 26 -20.09 -14.29 10.69
C THR A 26 -21.54 -14.75 10.89
N SER A 27 -21.76 -15.79 11.72
CA SER A 27 -23.10 -16.36 11.99
C SER A 27 -24.09 -15.32 12.51
N GLU A 28 -23.60 -14.33 13.25
CA GLU A 28 -24.35 -13.19 13.79
C GLU A 28 -24.89 -12.27 12.68
N CYS A 29 -24.15 -12.13 11.56
CA CYS A 29 -24.59 -11.38 10.38
C CYS A 29 -25.61 -12.15 9.51
N ARG A 30 -25.67 -13.48 9.61
CA ARG A 30 -26.64 -14.29 8.83
C ARG A 30 -28.05 -14.29 9.41
N GLN A 31 -28.19 -14.05 10.72
CA GLN A 31 -29.48 -14.07 11.43
C GLN A 31 -30.23 -12.73 11.37
N LEU A 32 -29.56 -11.65 10.95
CA LEU A 32 -30.13 -10.31 10.82
C LEU A 32 -30.23 -9.96 9.33
N ASP A 33 -31.29 -9.25 8.92
CA ASP A 33 -31.50 -8.80 7.53
C ASP A 33 -30.20 -8.17 6.97
N PRO A 34 -29.51 -8.83 6.01
CA PRO A 34 -28.21 -8.40 5.53
C PRO A 34 -28.24 -7.02 4.87
N ALA A 35 -29.41 -6.58 4.40
CA ALA A 35 -29.60 -5.28 3.77
C ALA A 35 -29.82 -4.13 4.77
N LYS A 36 -30.03 -4.43 6.06
CA LYS A 36 -30.41 -3.43 7.07
C LYS A 36 -29.57 -3.41 8.35
N HIS A 37 -28.88 -4.49 8.71
CA HIS A 37 -28.29 -4.59 10.07
C HIS A 37 -26.86 -5.15 10.18
N CYS A 38 -26.22 -5.54 9.08
CA CYS A 38 -24.74 -5.58 9.00
C CYS A 38 -24.14 -4.21 8.64
N PHE A 39 -24.90 -3.14 8.88
CA PHE A 39 -24.41 -1.77 8.86
C PHE A 39 -23.15 -1.67 9.72
N PHE A 40 -22.15 -0.95 9.21
CA PHE A 40 -21.03 -0.43 9.97
C PHE A 40 -21.59 0.39 11.16
N ALA A 41 -22.00 -0.26 12.24
CA ALA A 41 -22.00 0.35 13.56
C ALA A 41 -20.52 0.61 13.79
N GLY A 42 -20.10 1.84 13.50
CA GLY A 42 -18.73 2.17 13.14
C GLY A 42 -17.76 1.75 14.23
N ASP A 43 -17.27 0.53 14.17
CA ASP A 43 -16.26 -0.03 15.06
C ASP A 43 -15.23 -0.77 14.22
N SER A 44 -13.97 -0.34 14.35
CA SER A 44 -12.83 -0.94 13.68
C SER A 44 -12.68 -2.46 13.92
N SER A 45 -13.09 -2.97 15.08
CA SER A 45 -13.01 -4.40 15.42
C SER A 45 -13.95 -5.22 14.55
N ARG A 46 -15.17 -4.72 14.35
CA ARG A 46 -16.18 -5.36 13.49
C ARG A 46 -15.76 -5.34 12.03
N VAL A 47 -15.13 -4.25 11.57
CA VAL A 47 -14.55 -4.18 10.23
C VAL A 47 -13.47 -5.24 10.04
N GLN A 48 -12.54 -5.36 11.00
CA GLN A 48 -11.48 -6.38 10.93
C GLN A 48 -12.04 -7.81 10.93
N GLU A 49 -13.12 -8.07 11.66
CA GLU A 49 -13.78 -9.38 11.68
C GLU A 49 -14.48 -9.69 10.36
N LEU A 50 -15.26 -8.73 9.84
CA LEU A 50 -15.99 -8.89 8.59
C LEU A 50 -15.04 -9.20 7.42
N PHE A 51 -13.90 -8.52 7.36
CA PHE A 51 -12.90 -8.69 6.32
C PHE A 51 -11.80 -9.70 6.67
N ASN A 52 -11.93 -10.43 7.79
CA ASN A 52 -10.97 -11.41 8.28
C ASN A 52 -9.51 -10.90 8.27
N LEU A 53 -9.30 -9.71 8.84
CA LEU A 53 -8.00 -9.02 8.87
C LEU A 53 -7.17 -9.34 10.13
N LYS A 54 -7.73 -10.07 11.10
CA LYS A 54 -7.00 -10.49 12.31
C LYS A 54 -5.96 -11.57 11.95
N LEU A 55 -4.72 -11.37 12.39
CA LEU A 55 -3.60 -12.29 12.18
C LEU A 55 -3.74 -13.55 13.05
N GLN A 56 -3.15 -14.66 12.61
CA GLN A 56 -3.12 -15.91 13.37
C GLN A 56 -2.09 -15.81 14.50
N ARG A 57 -2.49 -16.24 15.70
CA ARG A 57 -1.59 -16.27 16.87
C ARG A 57 -0.69 -17.51 16.88
N ASN A 58 -1.12 -18.59 16.24
CA ASN A 58 -0.44 -19.87 16.15
C ASN A 58 -0.81 -20.57 14.83
N GLY A 59 -0.09 -21.64 14.49
CA GLY A 59 -0.37 -22.42 13.27
C GLY A 59 -0.21 -21.63 11.97
N TYR A 60 -0.87 -22.12 10.93
CA TYR A 60 -0.88 -21.55 9.58
C TYR A 60 -2.19 -20.83 9.27
N TYR A 61 -2.14 -19.91 8.31
CA TYR A 61 -3.30 -19.31 7.69
C TYR A 61 -3.74 -20.13 6.47
N GLU A 62 -5.02 -20.47 6.43
CA GLU A 62 -5.61 -21.32 5.37
C GLU A 62 -6.50 -20.52 4.41
N GLY A 63 -6.46 -19.18 4.46
CA GLY A 63 -7.37 -18.33 3.68
C GLY A 63 -6.83 -17.88 2.31
N TYR A 64 -5.63 -18.35 1.92
CA TYR A 64 -5.08 -18.08 0.60
C TYR A 64 -5.99 -18.64 -0.49
N ASN A 65 -6.28 -17.82 -1.49
CA ASN A 65 -7.11 -18.19 -2.63
C ASN A 65 -6.56 -17.58 -3.91
N ILE A 66 -6.09 -18.44 -4.81
CA ILE A 66 -5.50 -18.08 -6.10
C ILE A 66 -6.46 -17.30 -7.02
N SER A 67 -7.77 -17.41 -6.80
CA SER A 67 -8.79 -16.69 -7.60
C SER A 67 -9.01 -15.24 -7.13
N ILE A 68 -8.44 -14.85 -6.00
CA ILE A 68 -8.52 -13.47 -5.50
C ILE A 68 -7.47 -12.63 -6.23
N ASN A 69 -7.87 -11.45 -6.72
CA ASN A 69 -6.96 -10.50 -7.35
C ASN A 69 -6.35 -9.57 -6.26
N PRO A 70 -5.04 -9.66 -5.97
CA PRO A 70 -4.38 -8.82 -4.98
C PRO A 70 -3.99 -7.44 -5.53
N THR A 71 -4.26 -7.12 -6.80
CA THR A 71 -3.91 -5.83 -7.42
C THR A 71 -4.49 -4.67 -6.62
N VAL A 72 -3.70 -3.61 -6.46
CA VAL A 72 -4.15 -2.39 -5.79
C VAL A 72 -5.27 -1.72 -6.59
N ALA A 73 -6.44 -1.59 -5.97
CA ALA A 73 -7.60 -0.93 -6.58
C ALA A 73 -7.33 0.57 -6.77
N ASN A 74 -7.80 1.11 -7.89
CA ASN A 74 -7.64 2.53 -8.20
C ASN A 74 -8.18 3.44 -7.07
N ALA A 75 -9.36 3.15 -6.52
CA ALA A 75 -9.92 3.92 -5.40
C ALA A 75 -9.12 3.81 -4.10
N PHE A 76 -8.40 2.71 -3.89
CA PHE A 76 -7.50 2.58 -2.74
C PHE A 76 -6.29 3.50 -2.89
N GLY A 77 -5.52 3.36 -3.99
CA GLY A 77 -4.27 4.11 -4.18
C GLY A 77 -4.45 5.59 -4.50
N THR A 78 -5.57 5.94 -5.14
CA THR A 78 -5.82 7.32 -5.60
C THR A 78 -6.61 8.16 -4.59
N ALA A 79 -7.38 7.52 -3.69
CA ALA A 79 -8.18 8.25 -2.70
C ALA A 79 -8.04 7.69 -1.28
N ALA A 80 -8.53 6.48 -1.01
CA ALA A 80 -8.74 6.03 0.37
C ALA A 80 -7.44 5.95 1.18
N PHE A 81 -6.35 5.42 0.63
CA PHE A 81 -5.07 5.29 1.34
C PHE A 81 -4.29 6.61 1.45
N ARG A 82 -4.82 7.70 0.89
CA ARG A 82 -4.27 9.06 1.01
C ARG A 82 -4.82 9.80 2.23
N PHE A 83 -5.67 9.18 3.05
CA PHE A 83 -6.13 9.76 4.32
C PHE A 83 -4.96 10.15 5.23
N GLY A 84 -3.81 9.47 5.09
CA GLY A 84 -2.59 9.79 5.83
C GLY A 84 -2.07 11.22 5.60
N HIS A 85 -2.46 11.89 4.52
CA HIS A 85 -2.08 13.28 4.28
C HIS A 85 -2.64 14.26 5.33
N SER A 86 -3.78 13.97 5.97
CA SER A 86 -4.28 14.78 7.10
C SER A 86 -3.56 14.50 8.41
N LEU A 87 -2.82 13.39 8.51
CA LEU A 87 -2.06 13.03 9.71
C LEU A 87 -0.68 13.70 9.77
N VAL A 88 -0.23 14.31 8.66
CA VAL A 88 1.11 14.85 8.53
C VAL A 88 1.28 16.13 9.35
N GLN A 89 2.36 16.15 10.13
CA GLN A 89 2.73 17.28 10.96
C GLN A 89 3.46 18.37 10.15
N PRO A 90 3.30 19.65 10.49
CA PRO A 90 4.03 20.73 9.82
C PRO A 90 5.54 20.67 10.08
N LYS A 91 5.97 19.98 11.14
CA LYS A 91 7.36 19.92 11.61
C LYS A 91 7.65 18.52 12.10
N LEU A 92 8.83 18.01 11.82
CA LEU A 92 9.30 16.73 12.36
C LEU A 92 10.08 17.00 13.64
N LYS A 93 9.64 16.38 14.74
CA LYS A 93 10.35 16.46 16.02
C LYS A 93 11.58 15.55 15.99
N ARG A 94 12.55 15.91 16.82
CA ARG A 94 13.76 15.12 17.07
C ARG A 94 13.88 14.91 18.56
N CYS A 95 14.26 13.71 18.99
CA CYS A 95 14.43 13.37 20.39
C CYS A 95 15.83 12.83 20.64
N ASP A 96 16.47 13.24 21.74
CA ASP A 96 17.71 12.60 22.17
C ASP A 96 17.45 11.20 22.76
N LYS A 97 18.53 10.47 23.06
CA LYS A 97 18.47 9.13 23.65
C LYS A 97 17.73 9.03 24.99
N PHE A 98 17.58 10.17 25.68
CA PHE A 98 16.84 10.28 26.94
C PHE A 98 15.36 10.62 26.71
N HIS A 99 14.89 10.53 25.45
CA HIS A 99 13.54 10.86 25.02
C HIS A 99 13.16 12.32 25.27
N ARG A 100 14.14 13.22 25.30
CA ARG A 100 13.91 14.66 25.42
C ARG A 100 13.87 15.26 24.03
N ILE A 101 12.85 16.07 23.77
CA ILE A 101 12.71 16.79 22.51
C ILE A 101 13.90 17.75 22.38
N VAL A 102 14.62 17.63 21.27
CA VAL A 102 15.72 18.53 20.91
C VAL A 102 15.12 19.84 20.42
N PRO A 103 15.52 21.00 20.97
CA PRO A 103 14.87 22.28 20.69
C PRO A 103 15.36 22.87 19.36
N PHE A 104 14.95 22.29 18.22
CA PHE A 104 15.12 22.87 16.89
C PHE A 104 14.08 22.25 15.95
N ASP A 105 13.01 22.99 15.70
CA ASP A 105 11.99 22.57 14.75
C ASP A 105 12.23 23.23 13.39
N VAL A 106 12.16 22.44 12.34
CA VAL A 106 12.21 22.92 10.96
C VAL A 106 10.86 22.62 10.32
N GLU A 107 10.36 23.58 9.55
CA GLU A 107 9.17 23.42 8.73
C GLU A 107 9.38 22.30 7.70
N LEU A 108 8.38 21.46 7.52
CA LEU A 108 8.46 20.26 6.68
C LEU A 108 8.94 20.57 5.26
N HIS A 109 8.44 21.65 4.64
CA HIS A 109 8.82 22.02 3.28
C HIS A 109 10.32 22.32 3.12
N ARG A 110 11.01 22.72 4.20
CA ARG A 110 12.44 23.05 4.16
C ARG A 110 13.33 21.82 4.27
N GLU A 111 12.81 20.72 4.82
CA GLU A 111 13.52 19.43 4.88
C GLU A 111 13.05 18.49 3.74
N MET A 112 11.99 18.87 3.03
CA MET A 112 11.43 18.10 1.93
C MET A 112 12.45 18.04 0.79
N MET A 113 12.87 16.82 0.44
CA MET A 113 13.91 16.55 -0.58
C MET A 113 15.34 16.98 -0.18
N ASP A 114 15.59 17.33 1.08
CA ASP A 114 16.95 17.59 1.57
C ASP A 114 17.45 16.45 2.48
N PRO A 115 18.39 15.61 2.01
CA PRO A 115 18.98 14.55 2.84
C PRO A 115 20.06 15.06 3.80
N ALA A 116 20.54 16.31 3.65
CA ALA A 116 21.67 16.81 4.42
C ALA A 116 21.49 16.71 5.96
N PRO A 117 20.28 16.98 6.53
CA PRO A 117 20.05 16.82 7.97
C PRO A 117 20.21 15.38 8.46
N LEU A 118 20.19 14.37 7.60
CA LEU A 118 20.34 12.96 7.97
C LEU A 118 21.79 12.49 8.06
N HIS A 119 22.75 13.24 7.50
CA HIS A 119 24.16 12.83 7.46
C HIS A 119 24.90 13.03 8.79
N GLY A 120 24.35 13.82 9.71
CA GLY A 120 24.97 14.04 11.02
C GLY A 120 24.94 12.77 11.88
N THR A 121 25.98 12.56 12.70
CA THR A 121 26.01 11.45 13.67
C THR A 121 24.77 11.46 14.56
N GLY A 122 24.11 10.31 14.69
CA GLY A 122 22.88 10.14 15.46
C GLY A 122 21.68 10.96 14.95
N ALA A 123 21.72 11.50 13.71
CA ALA A 123 20.59 12.25 13.16
C ALA A 123 19.37 11.35 12.88
N VAL A 124 19.60 10.16 12.31
CA VAL A 124 18.56 9.17 12.05
C VAL A 124 17.91 8.72 13.35
N ASP A 125 18.71 8.38 14.38
CA ASP A 125 18.24 8.01 15.71
C ASP A 125 17.35 9.08 16.31
N ARG A 126 17.80 10.34 16.26
CA ARG A 126 17.04 11.46 16.81
C ARG A 126 15.72 11.67 16.09
N LEU A 127 15.70 11.51 14.77
CA LEU A 127 14.48 11.61 13.98
C LEU A 127 13.55 10.43 14.25
N ALA A 128 14.05 9.20 14.28
CA ALA A 128 13.27 8.00 14.55
C ALA A 128 12.64 8.02 15.95
N LEU A 129 13.40 8.43 16.97
CA LEU A 129 12.88 8.67 18.33
C LEU A 129 11.87 9.81 18.36
N GLY A 130 12.08 10.85 17.55
CA GLY A 130 11.13 11.93 17.35
C GLY A 130 9.79 11.44 16.80
N LEU A 131 9.81 10.60 15.75
CA LEU A 131 8.61 9.98 15.18
C LEU A 131 7.85 9.12 16.20
N ALA A 132 8.56 8.42 17.07
CA ALA A 132 7.95 7.61 18.14
C ALA A 132 7.42 8.45 19.32
N ALA A 133 7.84 9.72 19.45
CA ALA A 133 7.48 10.60 20.56
C ALA A 133 6.55 11.75 20.16
N GLN A 134 6.30 11.93 18.87
CA GLN A 134 5.45 12.98 18.33
C GLN A 134 4.06 12.42 18.03
N GLU A 135 3.04 13.10 18.53
CA GLU A 135 1.66 12.79 18.18
C GLU A 135 1.41 13.05 16.69
N ALA A 136 0.59 12.24 16.02
CA ALA A 136 0.11 12.56 14.69
C ALA A 136 -0.89 13.74 14.73
N GLN A 137 -1.11 14.42 13.61
CA GLN A 137 -2.26 15.33 13.50
C GLN A 137 -3.57 14.55 13.60
N ASN A 138 -4.64 15.26 13.97
CA ASN A 138 -5.97 14.67 13.95
C ASN A 138 -6.34 14.26 12.53
N ARG A 139 -7.02 13.11 12.40
CA ARG A 139 -7.63 12.73 11.12
C ARG A 139 -8.93 13.49 10.95
N ASP A 140 -8.86 14.62 10.27
CA ASP A 140 -10.00 15.45 9.89
C ASP A 140 -9.87 15.91 8.43
N GLU A 141 -10.79 16.78 7.98
CA GLU A 141 -10.78 17.35 6.64
C GLU A 141 -9.64 18.37 6.40
N PHE A 142 -8.82 18.65 7.41
CA PHE A 142 -7.75 19.62 7.33
C PHE A 142 -6.41 18.95 7.04
N VAL A 143 -5.56 19.67 6.33
CA VAL A 143 -4.20 19.27 6.01
C VAL A 143 -3.32 20.45 6.32
N THR A 144 -2.12 20.18 6.84
CA THR A 144 -1.16 21.23 7.17
C THR A 144 -0.83 22.10 5.96
N ASP A 145 -0.66 23.40 6.22
CA ASP A 145 -0.20 24.42 5.27
C ASP A 145 1.07 24.01 4.51
N GLN A 146 1.92 23.22 5.18
CA GLN A 146 3.13 22.65 4.62
C GLN A 146 2.89 21.75 3.40
N LEU A 147 1.70 21.15 3.30
CA LEU A 147 1.30 20.31 2.17
C LEU A 147 0.28 20.98 1.25
N THR A 148 -0.47 22.00 1.71
CA THR A 148 -1.46 22.69 0.87
C THR A 148 -0.91 23.93 0.16
N ASN A 149 0.16 24.56 0.66
CA ASN A 149 0.74 25.75 0.03
C ASN A 149 2.24 25.60 -0.25
N HIS A 150 2.91 24.66 0.38
CA HIS A 150 4.37 24.54 0.37
C HIS A 150 4.88 23.17 -0.11
N LEU A 151 4.01 22.34 -0.72
CA LEU A 151 4.42 21.02 -1.23
C LEU A 151 5.47 21.17 -2.32
N PHE A 152 6.65 20.56 -2.13
CA PHE A 152 7.79 20.64 -3.05
C PHE A 152 8.19 22.09 -3.40
N GLN A 153 8.02 23.01 -2.46
CA GLN A 153 8.49 24.39 -2.64
C GLN A 153 10.00 24.40 -2.86
N ALA A 154 10.44 25.13 -3.89
CA ALA A 154 11.86 25.36 -4.14
C ALA A 154 12.47 26.20 -3.00
N PRO A 155 13.74 25.98 -2.61
CA PRO A 155 14.37 26.71 -1.49
C PRO A 155 14.32 28.24 -1.61
N ASP A 156 14.34 28.76 -2.84
CA ASP A 156 14.29 30.17 -3.20
C ASP A 156 12.92 30.65 -3.72
N GLY A 157 11.92 29.76 -3.75
CA GLY A 157 10.56 30.07 -4.20
C GLY A 157 9.67 30.57 -3.06
N ASP A 158 8.70 31.42 -3.38
CA ASP A 158 7.74 31.96 -2.40
C ASP A 158 6.51 31.05 -2.16
N PHE A 159 6.28 30.06 -3.04
CA PHE A 159 5.12 29.16 -2.98
C PHE A 159 5.48 27.76 -3.48
N GLY A 160 4.73 26.76 -3.02
CA GLY A 160 4.76 25.38 -3.49
C GLY A 160 3.46 24.97 -4.15
N MET A 161 3.27 23.66 -4.27
CA MET A 161 2.02 23.08 -4.76
C MET A 161 1.04 22.80 -3.61
N ASP A 162 -0.20 22.49 -3.99
CA ASP A 162 -1.25 22.03 -3.08
C ASP A 162 -1.51 20.53 -3.26
N LEU A 163 -1.12 19.73 -2.27
CA LEU A 163 -1.32 18.28 -2.25
C LEU A 163 -2.80 17.90 -2.27
N VAL A 164 -3.67 18.64 -1.58
CA VAL A 164 -5.11 18.36 -1.52
C VAL A 164 -5.75 18.62 -2.88
N SER A 165 -5.45 19.76 -3.50
CA SER A 165 -5.90 20.05 -4.87
C SER A 165 -5.39 19.00 -5.86
N ILE A 166 -4.13 18.56 -5.73
CA ILE A 166 -3.57 17.47 -6.54
C ILE A 166 -4.34 16.16 -6.31
N ASN A 167 -4.68 15.79 -5.07
CA ASN A 167 -5.42 14.55 -4.79
C ASN A 167 -6.82 14.58 -5.41
N ILE A 168 -7.52 15.71 -5.31
CA ILE A 168 -8.84 15.91 -5.93
C ILE A 168 -8.72 15.78 -7.46
N GLN A 169 -7.80 16.54 -8.06
CA GLN A 169 -7.61 16.53 -9.51
C GLN A 169 -7.15 15.15 -10.01
N ARG A 170 -6.32 14.43 -9.25
CA ARG A 170 -5.88 13.07 -9.56
C ARG A 170 -7.03 12.07 -9.49
N GLY A 171 -7.96 12.24 -8.55
CA GLY A 171 -9.18 11.43 -8.49
C GLY A 171 -10.01 11.56 -9.77
N ARG A 172 -10.14 12.78 -10.29
CA ARG A 172 -10.86 13.08 -11.55
C ARG A 172 -10.12 12.54 -12.77
N ASP A 173 -8.81 12.75 -12.85
CA ASP A 173 -7.91 12.18 -13.88
C ASP A 173 -8.04 10.65 -13.98
N HIS A 174 -8.08 9.98 -12.82
CA HIS A 174 -8.23 8.53 -12.73
C HIS A 174 -9.67 8.03 -12.96
N GLY A 175 -10.62 8.92 -13.26
CA GLY A 175 -12.03 8.58 -13.47
C GLY A 175 -12.68 7.92 -12.26
N LEU A 176 -12.30 8.32 -11.04
CA LEU A 176 -12.91 7.75 -9.83
C LEU A 176 -14.40 8.12 -9.78
N PRO A 177 -15.30 7.15 -9.55
CA PRO A 177 -16.69 7.47 -9.29
C PRO A 177 -16.83 8.36 -8.04
N PRO A 178 -17.84 9.25 -8.00
CA PRO A 178 -18.07 10.12 -6.86
C PRO A 178 -18.28 9.38 -5.54
N TYR A 179 -18.06 10.10 -4.43
CA TYR A 179 -18.19 9.61 -3.06
C TYR A 179 -19.48 8.81 -2.81
N ASN A 180 -20.62 9.30 -3.28
CA ASN A 180 -21.90 8.66 -3.02
C ASN A 180 -22.04 7.27 -3.68
N ILE A 181 -21.40 7.06 -4.84
CA ILE A 181 -21.36 5.75 -5.50
C ILE A 181 -20.58 4.74 -4.64
N TRP A 182 -19.51 5.18 -3.98
CA TRP A 182 -18.74 4.32 -3.08
C TRP A 182 -19.49 4.00 -1.79
N ARG A 183 -20.27 4.96 -1.26
CA ARG A 183 -21.19 4.66 -0.14
C ARG A 183 -22.11 3.50 -0.49
N GLU A 184 -22.76 3.55 -1.65
CA GLU A 184 -23.64 2.46 -2.11
C GLU A 184 -22.89 1.14 -2.31
N ARG A 185 -21.68 1.16 -2.88
CA ARG A 185 -20.85 -0.06 -3.06
C ARG A 185 -20.42 -0.70 -1.75
N CYS A 186 -20.25 0.12 -0.72
CA CYS A 186 -19.98 -0.30 0.65
C CYS A 186 -21.26 -0.60 1.44
N SER A 187 -22.42 -0.67 0.77
CA SER A 187 -23.73 -0.92 1.40
C SER A 187 -24.08 0.10 2.49
N LEU A 188 -23.57 1.33 2.37
CA LEU A 188 -23.89 2.45 3.24
C LEU A 188 -25.10 3.22 2.71
N LYS A 189 -25.75 3.98 3.60
CA LYS A 189 -26.88 4.86 3.25
C LYS A 189 -26.45 5.85 2.17
N LYS A 190 -27.15 5.83 1.03
CA LYS A 190 -27.02 6.82 -0.05
C LYS A 190 -27.43 8.19 0.46
N VAL A 191 -26.61 9.19 0.17
CA VAL A 191 -26.85 10.61 0.46
C VAL A 191 -27.67 11.19 -0.68
N ARG A 192 -28.82 11.82 -0.40
CA ARG A 192 -29.70 12.41 -1.41
C ARG A 192 -29.61 13.94 -1.47
N ASN A 193 -29.20 14.56 -0.37
CA ASN A 193 -29.02 15.99 -0.25
C ASN A 193 -27.95 16.27 0.81
N PHE A 194 -27.48 17.52 0.92
CA PHE A 194 -26.45 17.89 1.88
C PHE A 194 -26.84 17.63 3.34
N SER A 195 -28.13 17.70 3.69
CA SER A 195 -28.57 17.44 5.07
C SER A 195 -28.38 15.98 5.48
N ASP A 196 -28.46 15.03 4.54
CA ASP A 196 -28.15 13.62 4.82
C ASP A 196 -26.68 13.39 5.23
N LEU A 197 -25.76 14.31 4.91
CA LEU A 197 -24.36 14.23 5.31
C LEU A 197 -24.16 14.47 6.82
N LEU A 198 -25.12 15.13 7.48
CA LEU A 198 -25.05 15.39 8.93
C LEU A 198 -25.04 14.11 9.77
N ASP A 199 -25.54 12.99 9.19
CA ASP A 199 -25.47 11.67 9.80
C ASP A 199 -24.02 11.18 10.01
N VAL A 200 -23.07 11.66 9.19
CA VAL A 200 -21.70 11.13 9.12
C VAL A 200 -20.60 12.18 9.11
N MET A 201 -20.92 13.48 9.03
CA MET A 201 -19.95 14.59 8.99
C MET A 201 -20.26 15.65 10.06
N HIS A 202 -19.36 16.60 10.28
CA HIS A 202 -19.63 17.78 11.11
C HIS A 202 -20.42 18.84 10.34
N ASP A 203 -21.24 19.62 11.03
CA ASP A 203 -22.14 20.62 10.41
C ASP A 203 -21.35 21.66 9.60
N ASP A 204 -20.24 22.16 10.15
CA ASP A 204 -19.34 23.09 9.46
C ASP A 204 -18.75 22.49 8.17
N THR A 205 -18.41 21.20 8.18
CA THR A 205 -17.92 20.47 7.00
C THR A 205 -19.01 20.37 5.93
N VAL A 206 -20.25 20.05 6.33
CA VAL A 206 -21.40 20.01 5.42
C VAL A 206 -21.69 21.39 4.82
N GLY A 207 -21.59 22.44 5.63
CA GLY A 207 -21.71 23.83 5.17
C GLY A 207 -20.68 24.17 4.08
N ARG A 208 -19.42 23.80 4.28
CA ARG A 208 -18.34 24.01 3.31
C ARG A 208 -18.52 23.18 2.04
N LEU A 209 -18.95 21.92 2.16
CA LEU A 209 -19.26 21.08 1.00
C LEU A 209 -20.41 21.65 0.16
N ARG A 210 -21.44 22.20 0.81
CA ARG A 210 -22.56 22.87 0.13
C ARG A 210 -22.11 24.12 -0.64
N MET A 211 -21.07 24.81 -0.17
CA MET A 211 -20.49 25.94 -0.89
C MET A 211 -19.62 25.49 -2.08
N ALA A 212 -18.95 24.35 -1.97
CA ALA A 212 -18.00 23.86 -2.97
C ALA A 212 -18.65 23.03 -4.09
N TYR A 213 -19.72 22.29 -3.79
CA TYR A 213 -20.39 21.39 -4.74
C TYR A 213 -21.86 21.80 -4.92
N SER A 214 -22.35 21.77 -6.17
CA SER A 214 -23.76 22.05 -6.47
C SER A 214 -24.67 20.88 -6.10
N ASP A 215 -24.19 19.64 -6.23
CA ASP A 215 -24.91 18.41 -5.88
C ASP A 215 -24.03 17.46 -5.05
N VAL A 216 -24.65 16.69 -4.15
CA VAL A 216 -23.97 15.66 -3.36
C VAL A 216 -23.47 14.48 -4.21
N GLN A 217 -24.02 14.31 -5.43
CA GLN A 217 -23.53 13.32 -6.40
C GLN A 217 -22.18 13.71 -7.01
N ASP A 218 -21.75 14.97 -6.89
CA ASP A 218 -20.50 15.46 -7.49
C ASP A 218 -19.32 15.46 -6.52
N ILE A 219 -19.55 15.12 -5.25
CA ILE A 219 -18.49 15.13 -4.22
C ILE A 219 -17.42 14.09 -4.60
N ASP A 220 -16.18 14.57 -4.80
CA ASP A 220 -15.03 13.71 -5.09
C ASP A 220 -14.81 12.69 -3.95
N LEU A 221 -14.44 11.46 -4.29
CA LEU A 221 -14.25 10.38 -3.30
C LEU A 221 -13.26 10.76 -2.19
N PHE A 222 -12.14 11.39 -2.54
CA PHE A 222 -11.13 11.82 -1.57
C PHE A 222 -11.74 12.80 -0.56
N THR A 223 -12.38 13.86 -1.05
CA THR A 223 -13.03 14.89 -0.25
C THR A 223 -14.11 14.32 0.66
N GLY A 224 -15.04 13.53 0.09
CA GLY A 224 -16.16 12.96 0.84
C GLY A 224 -15.72 11.94 1.89
N GLY A 225 -14.82 11.02 1.54
CA GLY A 225 -14.36 9.99 2.47
C GLY A 225 -13.47 10.53 3.59
N LEU A 226 -12.67 11.58 3.33
CA LEU A 226 -11.86 12.23 4.37
C LEU A 226 -12.74 12.97 5.38
N SER A 227 -13.83 13.59 4.91
CA SER A 227 -14.79 14.39 5.69
C SER A 227 -15.69 13.57 6.63
N GLU A 228 -15.75 12.25 6.47
CA GLU A 228 -16.53 11.38 7.36
C GLU A 228 -15.89 11.29 8.75
N ARG A 229 -16.72 11.39 9.80
CA ARG A 229 -16.31 11.13 11.19
C ARG A 229 -15.68 9.72 11.32
N PRO A 230 -14.61 9.57 12.13
CA PRO A 230 -14.01 8.26 12.36
C PRO A 230 -15.02 7.27 12.93
N ILE A 231 -14.87 6.00 12.53
CA ILE A 231 -15.48 4.89 13.24
C ILE A 231 -14.81 4.75 14.62
N VAL A 232 -15.55 4.29 15.61
CA VAL A 232 -15.06 3.93 16.95
C VAL A 232 -13.85 2.98 16.85
N GLY A 233 -12.79 3.33 17.57
CA GLY A 233 -11.52 2.58 17.56
C GLY A 233 -10.75 2.64 16.24
N GLY A 234 -11.22 3.38 15.23
CA GLY A 234 -10.56 3.54 13.94
C GLY A 234 -10.19 4.98 13.64
N LEU A 235 -9.30 5.17 12.66
CA LEU A 235 -8.90 6.50 12.22
C LEU A 235 -9.77 7.05 11.11
N VAL A 236 -10.37 6.21 10.26
CA VAL A 236 -11.11 6.63 9.04
C VAL A 236 -12.62 6.48 9.19
N GLY A 237 -13.39 7.17 8.34
CA GLY A 237 -14.84 7.02 8.25
C GLY A 237 -15.26 5.70 7.59
N PRO A 238 -16.57 5.34 7.65
CA PRO A 238 -17.07 4.06 7.16
C PRO A 238 -16.78 3.79 5.68
N THR A 239 -16.80 4.80 4.81
CA THR A 239 -16.53 4.61 3.37
C THR A 239 -15.07 4.22 3.14
N PHE A 240 -14.12 4.96 3.74
CA PHE A 240 -12.71 4.60 3.65
C PHE A 240 -12.39 3.31 4.39
N ALA A 241 -13.02 3.03 5.54
CA ALA A 241 -12.84 1.77 6.25
C ALA A 241 -13.17 0.56 5.37
N CYS A 242 -14.31 0.61 4.65
CA CYS A 242 -14.70 -0.39 3.68
C CYS A 242 -13.65 -0.59 2.56
N ILE A 243 -13.23 0.50 1.90
CA ILE A 243 -12.27 0.43 0.77
C ILE A 243 -10.91 -0.11 1.24
N LEU A 244 -10.41 0.38 2.38
CA LEU A 244 -9.15 -0.05 2.97
C LEU A 244 -9.22 -1.53 3.37
N ALA A 245 -10.25 -1.93 4.11
CA ALA A 245 -10.40 -3.30 4.60
C ALA A 245 -10.52 -4.31 3.44
N GLN A 246 -11.28 -3.97 2.39
CA GLN A 246 -11.39 -4.80 1.20
C GLN A 246 -10.05 -4.95 0.48
N GLN A 247 -9.26 -3.88 0.36
CA GLN A 247 -7.92 -3.98 -0.25
C GLN A 247 -6.98 -4.84 0.58
N PHE A 248 -6.91 -4.62 1.90
CA PHE A 248 -6.04 -5.42 2.78
C PHE A 248 -6.44 -6.89 2.82
N MET A 249 -7.74 -7.19 2.77
CA MET A 249 -8.23 -8.57 2.65
C MET A 249 -7.75 -9.21 1.34
N ASN A 250 -7.85 -8.49 0.21
CA ASN A 250 -7.39 -9.00 -1.09
C ASN A 250 -5.88 -9.21 -1.12
N LEU A 251 -5.10 -8.29 -0.55
CA LEU A 251 -3.65 -8.43 -0.44
C LEU A 251 -3.28 -9.68 0.37
N ARG A 252 -3.91 -9.89 1.54
CA ARG A 252 -3.66 -11.08 2.37
C ARG A 252 -4.09 -12.38 1.70
N ARG A 253 -5.30 -12.45 1.15
CA ARG A 253 -5.88 -13.68 0.57
C ARG A 253 -5.30 -14.02 -0.80
N GLY A 254 -4.92 -13.02 -1.59
CA GLY A 254 -4.37 -13.20 -2.94
C GLY A 254 -2.85 -13.38 -2.98
N ASP A 255 -2.15 -13.21 -1.85
CA ASP A 255 -0.71 -13.37 -1.79
C ASP A 255 -0.30 -14.81 -1.43
N ARG A 256 0.30 -15.51 -2.39
CA ARG A 256 0.85 -16.85 -2.19
C ARG A 256 1.99 -16.85 -1.17
N PHE A 257 2.73 -15.75 -1.07
CA PHE A 257 3.84 -15.55 -0.15
C PHE A 257 3.42 -14.88 1.16
N TRP A 258 2.11 -14.76 1.43
CA TRP A 258 1.64 -14.29 2.72
C TRP A 258 2.30 -15.13 3.83
N TYR A 259 2.96 -14.45 4.77
CA TYR A 259 3.93 -15.10 5.65
C TYR A 259 3.32 -16.24 6.47
N GLU A 260 2.04 -16.20 6.80
CA GLU A 260 1.36 -17.22 7.59
C GLU A 260 0.93 -18.47 6.81
N ASN A 261 1.02 -18.47 5.47
CA ASN A 261 0.56 -19.58 4.63
C ASN A 261 1.35 -20.86 4.94
N GLY A 262 0.66 -21.98 5.10
CA GLY A 262 1.26 -23.32 5.24
C GLY A 262 1.28 -24.10 3.93
N GLY A 263 2.05 -25.20 3.89
CA GLY A 263 1.97 -26.20 2.82
C GLY A 263 2.65 -25.85 1.49
N PHE A 264 3.27 -24.67 1.35
CA PHE A 264 4.04 -24.31 0.16
C PHE A 264 5.54 -24.48 0.39
N ARG A 265 6.32 -24.67 -0.68
CA ARG A 265 7.80 -24.65 -0.59
C ARG A 265 8.34 -23.31 -0.07
N SER A 266 7.59 -22.22 -0.24
CA SER A 266 7.93 -20.88 0.26
C SER A 266 7.40 -20.60 1.67
N SER A 267 6.66 -21.53 2.28
CA SER A 267 6.10 -21.34 3.62
C SER A 267 7.19 -21.37 4.68
N PHE A 268 7.09 -20.48 5.66
CA PHE A 268 7.86 -20.61 6.89
C PHE A 268 7.43 -21.86 7.65
N THR A 269 8.36 -22.48 8.38
CA THR A 269 8.01 -23.53 9.35
C THR A 269 7.29 -22.94 10.55
N GLN A 270 6.56 -23.75 11.32
CA GLN A 270 5.91 -23.27 12.55
C GLN A 270 6.91 -22.68 13.57
N ALA A 271 8.14 -23.20 13.62
CA ALA A 271 9.20 -22.66 14.47
C ALA A 271 9.62 -21.26 14.01
N GLN A 272 9.80 -21.05 12.70
CA GLN A 272 10.09 -19.74 12.12
C GLN A 272 8.92 -18.76 12.35
N LEU A 273 7.68 -19.17 12.12
CA LEU A 273 6.49 -18.34 12.39
C LEU A 273 6.38 -17.91 13.85
N SER A 274 6.71 -18.81 14.77
CA SER A 274 6.71 -18.51 16.21
C SER A 274 7.73 -17.43 16.58
N GLN A 275 8.82 -17.31 15.82
CA GLN A 275 9.80 -16.23 15.97
C GLN A 275 9.34 -14.94 15.31
N ILE A 276 8.79 -15.00 14.08
CA ILE A 276 8.24 -13.82 13.39
C ILE A 276 7.16 -13.14 14.22
N ARG A 277 6.24 -13.90 14.82
CA ARG A 277 5.13 -13.39 15.65
C ARG A 277 5.57 -12.67 16.93
N ARG A 278 6.82 -12.83 17.37
CA ARG A 278 7.40 -12.10 18.51
C ARG A 278 7.95 -10.73 18.13
N SER A 279 8.12 -10.46 16.83
CA SER A 279 8.66 -9.20 16.33
C SER A 279 7.74 -8.03 16.66
N SER A 280 8.34 -6.88 16.94
CA SER A 280 7.64 -5.62 17.13
C SER A 280 8.42 -4.49 16.47
N LEU A 281 7.75 -3.37 16.14
CA LEU A 281 8.45 -2.18 15.66
C LEU A 281 9.45 -1.65 16.70
N SER A 282 9.16 -1.82 17.99
CA SER A 282 10.09 -1.49 19.08
C SER A 282 11.37 -2.33 19.02
N ARG A 283 11.27 -3.62 18.72
CA ARG A 283 12.44 -4.49 18.50
C ARG A 283 13.24 -4.04 17.29
N VAL A 284 12.58 -3.75 16.17
CA VAL A 284 13.24 -3.24 14.95
C VAL A 284 14.03 -1.97 15.26
N MET A 285 13.47 -1.01 15.99
CA MET A 285 14.19 0.20 16.39
C MET A 285 15.36 -0.11 17.33
N CYS A 286 15.18 -0.97 18.33
CA CYS A 286 16.26 -1.35 19.23
C CYS A 286 17.42 -2.13 18.56
N ASP A 287 17.19 -2.81 17.43
CA ASP A 287 18.23 -3.52 16.68
C ASP A 287 18.99 -2.62 15.70
N ASN A 288 18.40 -1.49 15.29
CA ASN A 288 18.90 -0.68 14.16
C ASN A 288 19.25 0.77 14.51
N LEU A 289 18.96 1.23 15.73
CA LEU A 289 19.40 2.54 16.22
C LEU A 289 20.61 2.38 17.14
N ASP A 290 21.59 3.26 16.99
CA ASP A 290 22.89 3.16 17.66
C ASP A 290 22.85 3.68 19.10
N ASP A 291 22.08 4.75 19.37
CA ASP A 291 22.06 5.48 20.64
C ASP A 291 20.67 5.43 21.30
N ILE A 292 20.16 4.22 21.54
CA ILE A 292 18.89 3.97 22.23
C ILE A 292 19.02 2.94 23.37
N ASP A 293 18.67 3.35 24.58
CA ASP A 293 18.65 2.45 25.74
C ASP A 293 17.25 1.88 26.02
N THR A 294 16.21 2.69 25.83
CA THR A 294 14.84 2.35 26.17
C THR A 294 13.87 2.79 25.08
N ILE A 295 12.76 2.06 24.92
CA ILE A 295 11.67 2.43 24.02
C ILE A 295 10.34 1.85 24.50
N GLN A 296 9.21 2.47 24.12
CA GLN A 296 7.88 1.95 24.44
C GLN A 296 7.56 0.68 23.65
N LEU A 297 6.71 -0.19 24.19
CA LEU A 297 6.40 -1.48 23.58
C LEU A 297 5.61 -1.32 22.27
N ARG A 298 4.59 -0.45 22.29
CA ARG A 298 3.71 -0.15 21.15
C ARG A 298 4.11 1.20 20.57
N ILE A 299 4.94 1.20 19.52
CA ILE A 299 5.53 2.41 18.92
C ILE A 299 4.49 3.33 18.29
N MET A 300 3.39 2.78 17.78
CA MET A 300 2.31 3.57 17.17
C MET A 300 1.38 4.21 18.21
N GLU A 301 1.65 4.02 19.51
CA GLU A 301 0.94 4.65 20.62
C GLU A 301 1.93 5.50 21.43
N MET A 302 1.43 6.59 22.01
CA MET A 302 2.24 7.45 22.87
C MET A 302 2.71 6.68 24.11
N ALA A 303 3.96 6.95 24.51
CA ALA A 303 4.52 6.39 25.73
C ALA A 303 3.80 6.97 26.95
N ASN A 304 3.37 6.12 27.88
CA ASN A 304 2.71 6.53 29.13
C ASN A 304 3.00 5.51 30.23
N VAL A 305 2.90 5.95 31.49
CA VAL A 305 3.25 5.09 32.65
C VAL A 305 2.22 3.97 32.86
N GLU A 306 0.95 4.20 32.50
CA GLU A 306 -0.16 3.32 32.87
C GLU A 306 -0.40 2.15 31.91
N GLY A 307 0.20 2.15 30.71
CA GLY A 307 -0.03 1.05 29.75
C GLY A 307 0.96 0.93 28.59
N ASN A 308 1.86 1.89 28.36
CA ASN A 308 2.86 1.84 27.30
C ASN A 308 4.20 2.43 27.75
N ALA A 309 4.67 1.99 28.92
CA ALA A 309 5.91 2.49 29.49
C ALA A 309 7.11 2.09 28.61
N ARG A 310 8.18 2.89 28.69
CA ARG A 310 9.44 2.57 28.01
C ARG A 310 10.16 1.47 28.77
N HIS A 311 10.66 0.48 28.05
CA HIS A 311 11.45 -0.62 28.59
C HIS A 311 12.86 -0.59 28.00
N PRO A 312 13.88 -1.09 28.74
CA PRO A 312 15.20 -1.30 28.17
C PRO A 312 15.14 -2.16 26.91
N CYS A 313 15.90 -1.81 25.88
CA CYS A 313 15.97 -2.56 24.63
C CYS A 313 16.45 -4.02 24.81
N ARG A 314 17.16 -4.32 25.91
CA ARG A 314 17.62 -5.67 26.27
C ARG A 314 16.65 -6.40 27.21
N SER A 315 15.50 -5.81 27.51
CA SER A 315 14.48 -6.41 28.37
C SER A 315 13.81 -7.60 27.69
N PRO A 316 13.41 -8.65 28.43
CA PRO A 316 12.58 -9.73 27.90
C PRO A 316 11.22 -9.25 27.33
N ASN A 317 10.78 -8.04 27.69
CA ASN A 317 9.55 -7.45 27.15
C ASN A 317 9.69 -6.99 25.68
N ILE A 318 10.93 -6.83 25.17
CA ILE A 318 11.24 -6.49 23.77
C ILE A 318 12.10 -7.63 23.20
N PRO A 319 11.53 -8.82 23.01
CA PRO A 319 12.29 -10.03 22.69
C PRO A 319 12.99 -9.91 21.34
N SER A 320 14.23 -10.38 21.28
CA SER A 320 14.96 -10.58 20.01
C SER A 320 14.49 -11.83 19.31
N MET A 321 14.55 -11.80 17.98
CA MET A 321 14.25 -12.95 17.14
C MET A 321 15.37 -13.99 17.29
N ASP A 322 15.00 -15.24 17.56
CA ASP A 322 15.95 -16.35 17.48
C ASP A 322 16.00 -16.86 16.03
N PHE A 323 17.18 -16.79 15.42
CA PHE A 323 17.42 -17.23 14.05
C PHE A 323 17.83 -18.71 13.93
N ILE A 324 17.93 -19.46 15.03
CA ILE A 324 18.20 -20.92 14.99
C ILE A 324 17.24 -21.67 14.05
N PRO A 325 15.92 -21.37 13.97
CA PRO A 325 15.02 -22.03 13.02
C PRO A 325 15.33 -21.78 11.54
N TRP A 326 16.23 -20.86 11.20
CA TRP A 326 16.71 -20.63 9.83
C TRP A 326 18.04 -21.32 9.54
N ARG A 327 18.64 -22.00 10.52
CA ARG A 327 19.91 -22.71 10.30
C ARG A 327 19.72 -23.88 9.34
N GLU A 328 20.26 -23.75 8.15
CA GLU A 328 20.36 -24.85 7.18
C GLU A 328 21.42 -25.84 7.64
N ILE A 329 21.05 -27.12 7.75
CA ILE A 329 22.02 -28.19 7.96
C ILE A 329 22.39 -28.68 6.57
N SER A 330 23.61 -28.39 6.14
CA SER A 330 24.18 -29.00 4.93
C SER A 330 24.11 -30.51 5.12
N ARG A 331 23.28 -31.20 4.33
CA ARG A 331 23.38 -32.66 4.27
C ARG A 331 24.82 -32.96 3.80
N PRO A 332 25.60 -33.79 4.51
CA PRO A 332 26.85 -34.25 3.94
C PRO A 332 26.49 -34.88 2.59
N THR A 333 27.11 -34.38 1.52
CA THR A 333 27.12 -35.09 0.23
C THR A 333 27.55 -36.51 0.56
N PHE A 334 26.64 -37.47 0.40
CA PHE A 334 27.02 -38.87 0.48
C PHE A 334 28.17 -39.02 -0.51
N PHE A 335 29.39 -39.18 0.01
CA PHE A 335 30.50 -39.69 -0.76
C PHE A 335 29.95 -40.94 -1.44
N SER A 336 29.92 -40.95 -2.77
CA SER A 336 29.80 -42.20 -3.50
C SER A 336 30.88 -43.10 -2.94
N PRO A 337 30.55 -44.28 -2.39
CA PRO A 337 31.58 -45.14 -1.84
C PRO A 337 32.52 -45.48 -3.00
N SER A 338 33.76 -45.01 -2.94
CA SER A 338 34.84 -45.64 -3.68
C SER A 338 34.89 -47.08 -3.18
N GLU A 339 34.79 -48.03 -4.11
CA GLU A 339 35.09 -49.43 -3.84
C GLU A 339 36.47 -49.50 -3.18
N ASN A 340 36.51 -49.68 -1.84
CA ASN A 340 37.59 -50.24 -1.02
C ASN A 340 37.51 -49.77 0.43
N ASP A 341 36.43 -50.07 1.16
CA ASP A 341 36.52 -50.08 2.63
C ASP A 341 35.74 -51.24 3.26
N SER A 342 36.41 -51.90 4.19
CA SER A 342 36.03 -53.16 4.84
C SER A 342 34.94 -52.96 5.91
N PRO A 343 34.17 -54.00 6.27
CA PRO A 343 32.96 -53.83 7.07
C PRO A 343 33.28 -53.68 8.57
N GLY A 344 32.91 -52.55 9.17
CA GLY A 344 33.00 -52.34 10.61
C GLY A 344 32.03 -51.26 11.13
N SER A 345 31.00 -51.70 11.86
CA SER A 345 30.06 -50.92 12.69
C SER A 345 28.97 -50.09 11.98
N THR A 346 27.84 -50.73 11.68
CA THR A 346 26.56 -50.06 11.42
C THR A 346 25.90 -49.62 12.72
N GLN A 347 25.85 -48.31 13.00
CA GLN A 347 24.78 -47.73 13.82
C GLN A 347 23.53 -47.61 12.95
N SER A 348 22.46 -48.30 13.33
CA SER A 348 21.17 -48.27 12.65
C SER A 348 20.48 -46.91 12.88
N LEU A 349 20.61 -45.99 11.92
CA LEU A 349 19.68 -44.87 11.80
C LEU A 349 18.36 -45.38 11.22
N ASN A 350 17.25 -44.99 11.84
CA ASN A 350 15.90 -45.48 11.56
C ASN A 350 15.46 -45.08 10.14
N THR A 351 15.66 -45.97 9.16
CA THR A 351 15.40 -45.77 7.73
C THR A 351 13.92 -45.56 7.37
N ASN A 352 13.02 -45.70 8.33
CA ASN A 352 11.58 -45.62 8.10
C ASN A 352 11.03 -44.19 8.06
N GLU A 353 11.61 -43.23 8.79
CA GLU A 353 11.18 -41.82 8.74
C GLU A 353 11.62 -41.13 7.44
N LEU A 354 12.83 -41.44 6.96
CA LEU A 354 13.38 -40.89 5.72
C LEU A 354 12.63 -41.36 4.46
N ARG A 355 12.07 -42.58 4.50
CA ARG A 355 11.28 -43.12 3.40
C ARG A 355 9.89 -42.50 3.32
N ALA A 356 9.30 -42.15 4.47
CA ALA A 356 7.99 -41.52 4.55
C ALA A 356 8.00 -40.09 3.99
N GLU A 357 9.08 -39.34 4.22
CA GLU A 357 9.24 -37.99 3.65
C GLU A 357 9.48 -38.03 2.12
N ASP A 358 10.31 -38.95 1.62
CA ASP A 358 10.57 -39.07 0.18
C ASP A 358 9.33 -39.57 -0.59
N GLU A 359 8.54 -40.47 0.01
CA GLU A 359 7.24 -40.89 -0.54
C GLU A 359 6.22 -39.74 -0.52
N PHE A 360 6.22 -38.88 0.50
CA PHE A 360 5.38 -37.68 0.57
C PHE A 360 5.71 -36.68 -0.54
N PHE A 361 7.00 -36.39 -0.77
CA PHE A 361 7.42 -35.49 -1.84
C PHE A 361 7.07 -36.03 -3.23
N ARG A 362 7.28 -37.33 -3.48
CA ARG A 362 6.89 -37.97 -4.75
C ARG A 362 5.36 -38.06 -4.93
N ALA A 363 4.59 -38.16 -3.85
CA ALA A 363 3.13 -38.14 -3.91
C ALA A 363 2.59 -36.72 -4.17
N PHE A 364 3.27 -35.68 -3.67
CA PHE A 364 2.93 -34.28 -3.93
C PHE A 364 3.19 -33.88 -5.39
N GLU A 365 4.34 -34.29 -5.95
CA GLU A 365 4.67 -34.04 -7.37
C GLU A 365 3.67 -34.72 -8.32
N ARG A 366 3.22 -35.94 -7.99
CA ARG A 366 2.18 -36.65 -8.77
C ARG A 366 0.78 -36.03 -8.67
N LYS A 367 0.49 -35.25 -7.63
CA LYS A 367 -0.80 -34.52 -7.50
C LYS A 367 -0.77 -33.14 -8.17
N SER A 368 0.41 -32.61 -8.48
CA SER A 368 0.56 -31.32 -9.16
C SER A 368 0.61 -31.43 -10.69
N GLU A 369 0.70 -32.65 -11.23
CA GLU A 369 0.48 -32.95 -12.65
C GLU A 369 -1.03 -33.12 -12.94
N VAL A 370 -1.75 -32.00 -13.03
CA VAL A 370 -2.99 -31.96 -13.81
C VAL A 370 -2.60 -31.63 -15.25
N ASN A 371 -2.79 -32.60 -16.15
CA ASN A 371 -2.52 -32.51 -17.59
C ASN A 371 -2.98 -31.18 -18.23
N PRO A 372 -2.06 -30.36 -18.80
CA PRO A 372 -2.42 -29.25 -19.67
C PRO A 372 -2.53 -29.76 -21.11
N THR A 373 -3.55 -30.55 -21.42
CA THR A 373 -3.87 -30.90 -22.81
C THR A 373 -5.38 -30.88 -23.02
N SER A 374 -5.93 -29.68 -23.21
CA SER A 374 -7.03 -29.38 -24.14
C SER A 374 -7.30 -27.87 -24.13
N THR A 375 -7.17 -27.23 -25.29
CA THR A 375 -7.51 -25.82 -25.62
C THR A 375 -6.72 -24.73 -24.91
N TYR A 376 -5.45 -24.56 -25.31
CA TYR A 376 -4.75 -23.28 -25.29
C TYR A 376 -4.12 -23.04 -26.68
N ASP A 377 -4.99 -22.87 -27.68
CA ASP A 377 -4.62 -22.30 -28.98
C ASP A 377 -5.80 -21.44 -29.45
N SER A 378 -5.96 -20.30 -28.78
CA SER A 378 -6.60 -19.06 -29.27
C SER A 378 -6.68 -18.08 -28.10
N ILE A 379 -6.40 -16.80 -28.39
CA ILE A 379 -6.36 -15.65 -27.47
C ILE A 379 -5.00 -15.41 -26.79
N LEU A 380 -3.97 -15.18 -27.62
CA LEU A 380 -3.02 -14.10 -27.37
C LEU A 380 -3.56 -12.84 -28.08
N PRO A 381 -3.79 -11.71 -27.40
CA PRO A 381 -3.96 -10.44 -28.11
C PRO A 381 -2.60 -10.07 -28.74
N GLN A 382 -2.58 -10.04 -30.07
CA GLN A 382 -1.52 -9.41 -30.87
C GLN A 382 -1.33 -7.94 -30.41
N PRO A 383 -0.12 -7.38 -30.52
CA PRO A 383 0.10 -5.97 -30.25
C PRO A 383 -0.75 -5.14 -31.22
N PHE A 384 -1.66 -4.31 -30.70
CA PHE A 384 -2.48 -3.42 -31.50
C PHE A 384 -1.57 -2.52 -32.34
N GLY A 385 -1.60 -2.72 -33.65
CA GLY A 385 -0.94 -1.91 -34.65
C GLY A 385 -1.56 -0.51 -34.72
N LEU A 386 -0.68 0.47 -34.82
CA LEU A 386 -0.91 1.91 -34.98
C LEU A 386 -1.44 2.30 -36.38
N ASN A 387 -2.30 1.50 -37.02
CA ASN A 387 -2.71 1.73 -38.43
C ASN A 387 -4.24 1.79 -38.67
N SER A 388 -5.04 2.29 -37.72
CA SER A 388 -6.48 2.52 -38.00
C SER A 388 -7.04 3.82 -37.43
N TYR A 389 -6.19 4.79 -37.08
CA TYR A 389 -6.62 6.10 -36.56
C TYR A 389 -6.28 7.28 -37.48
N GLU A 390 -5.69 7.04 -38.65
CA GLU A 390 -5.42 8.09 -39.65
C GLU A 390 -6.49 8.19 -40.74
N ASP A 391 -7.27 7.14 -41.00
CA ASP A 391 -8.27 7.13 -42.09
C ASP A 391 -9.66 7.69 -41.71
N GLU A 392 -9.92 7.95 -40.43
CA GLU A 392 -11.23 8.49 -39.98
C GLU A 392 -11.24 10.02 -39.77
N ILE A 393 -10.10 10.70 -39.95
CA ILE A 393 -10.01 12.17 -39.80
C ILE A 393 -10.17 12.93 -41.13
N GLU A 394 -10.06 12.27 -42.29
CA GLU A 394 -10.20 12.94 -43.60
C GLU A 394 -11.63 13.03 -44.14
N SER A 395 -12.66 12.48 -43.49
CA SER A 395 -14.03 12.44 -44.05
C SER A 395 -15.05 13.41 -43.45
N ARG A 396 -14.67 14.31 -42.53
CA ARG A 396 -15.60 15.29 -41.91
C ARG A 396 -15.11 16.73 -41.95
N THR A 397 -14.79 17.22 -43.13
CA THR A 397 -14.62 18.67 -43.36
C THR A 397 -15.43 19.15 -44.56
N HIS A 398 -16.77 19.06 -44.48
CA HIS A 398 -17.61 19.98 -45.24
C HIS A 398 -18.95 20.18 -44.53
N GLU A 399 -19.30 21.46 -44.44
CA GLU A 399 -20.62 22.06 -44.18
C GLU A 399 -20.93 22.59 -42.77
N ASN A 400 -21.10 23.91 -42.77
CA ASN A 400 -21.79 24.82 -41.85
C ASN A 400 -20.92 25.58 -40.85
N ASP A 401 -20.54 26.78 -41.32
CA ASP A 401 -20.08 27.93 -40.56
C ASP A 401 -21.16 28.41 -39.58
N ASP A 402 -20.82 28.44 -38.28
CA ASP A 402 -21.14 29.52 -37.32
C ASP A 402 -20.74 29.08 -35.89
N GLU A 403 -19.47 29.30 -35.47
CA GLU A 403 -19.06 29.38 -34.04
C GLU A 403 -17.62 29.96 -33.86
N PRO A 404 -17.30 30.58 -32.69
CA PRO A 404 -16.37 31.72 -32.57
C PRO A 404 -14.87 31.37 -32.58
N SER A 405 -14.08 32.33 -33.07
CA SER A 405 -12.63 32.31 -33.34
C SER A 405 -11.69 31.87 -32.20
N VAL A 406 -12.18 31.73 -30.96
CA VAL A 406 -11.37 31.41 -29.78
C VAL A 406 -11.09 29.90 -29.64
N ILE A 407 -11.94 29.05 -30.21
CA ILE A 407 -11.77 27.58 -30.15
C ILE A 407 -10.73 27.10 -31.16
N ARG A 408 -10.69 27.70 -32.37
CA ARG A 408 -9.72 27.36 -33.42
C ARG A 408 -8.27 27.68 -33.02
N GLU A 409 -8.05 28.75 -32.25
CA GLU A 409 -6.73 29.12 -31.72
C GLU A 409 -6.23 28.13 -30.66
N LYS A 410 -7.12 27.65 -29.79
CA LYS A 410 -6.78 26.67 -28.74
C LYS A 410 -6.53 25.28 -29.32
N GLU A 411 -7.29 24.88 -30.34
CA GLU A 411 -7.07 23.59 -31.03
C GLU A 411 -5.80 23.57 -31.87
N SER A 412 -5.39 24.71 -32.46
CA SER A 412 -4.11 24.84 -33.15
C SER A 412 -2.92 24.78 -32.18
N ALA A 413 -3.06 25.37 -30.99
CA ALA A 413 -2.05 25.28 -29.93
C ALA A 413 -1.90 23.85 -29.39
N VAL A 414 -3.00 23.12 -29.20
CA VAL A 414 -2.97 21.71 -28.75
C VAL A 414 -2.42 20.78 -29.83
N ARG A 415 -2.74 21.00 -31.11
CA ARG A 415 -2.14 20.26 -32.24
C ARG A 415 -0.63 20.45 -32.34
N ASN A 416 -0.13 21.66 -32.12
CA ASN A 416 1.31 21.95 -32.15
C ASN A 416 2.07 21.34 -30.95
N ILE A 417 1.40 21.09 -29.82
CA ILE A 417 2.00 20.40 -28.65
C ILE A 417 2.06 18.88 -28.86
N LEU A 418 1.06 18.30 -29.53
CA LEU A 418 0.93 16.85 -29.71
C LEU A 418 1.72 16.29 -30.91
N THR A 419 2.20 17.14 -31.83
CA THR A 419 2.90 16.71 -33.06
C THR A 419 4.42 16.80 -32.99
N ASP A 420 4.99 17.36 -31.93
CA ASP A 420 6.45 17.47 -31.78
C ASP A 420 7.07 16.21 -31.16
N HIS A 421 6.94 15.09 -31.89
CA HIS A 421 7.58 13.82 -31.55
C HIS A 421 9.11 13.94 -31.39
N SER A 422 9.72 14.96 -31.99
CA SER A 422 11.16 15.19 -31.90
C SER A 422 11.64 15.56 -30.49
N ARG A 423 10.81 16.26 -29.71
CA ARG A 423 11.12 16.66 -28.33
C ARG A 423 10.88 15.53 -27.33
N VAL A 424 9.86 14.70 -27.55
CA VAL A 424 9.60 13.51 -26.74
C VAL A 424 10.70 12.47 -26.93
N ASP A 425 11.13 12.22 -28.17
CA ASP A 425 12.25 11.31 -28.44
C ASP A 425 13.58 11.85 -27.92
N LYS A 426 13.80 13.17 -27.96
CA LYS A 426 14.96 13.81 -27.34
C LYS A 426 14.94 13.63 -25.81
N PHE A 427 13.80 13.86 -25.16
CA PHE A 427 13.63 13.66 -23.73
C PHE A 427 13.84 12.20 -23.29
N ILE A 428 13.30 11.23 -24.05
CA ILE A 428 13.49 9.80 -23.77
C ILE A 428 14.96 9.40 -23.94
N ARG A 429 15.66 9.93 -24.96
CA ARG A 429 17.10 9.70 -25.15
C ARG A 429 17.93 10.29 -24.01
N GLU A 430 17.65 11.53 -23.61
CA GLU A 430 18.36 12.21 -22.51
C GLU A 430 18.11 11.55 -21.15
N ALA A 431 16.89 11.08 -20.90
CA ALA A 431 16.53 10.31 -19.70
C ALA A 431 17.24 8.95 -19.66
N ARG A 432 17.31 8.24 -20.81
CA ARG A 432 18.02 6.96 -20.93
C ARG A 432 19.54 7.13 -20.75
N ASP A 433 20.13 8.21 -21.28
CA ASP A 433 21.55 8.50 -21.10
C ASP A 433 21.89 8.97 -19.68
N SER A 434 20.98 9.69 -19.02
CA SER A 434 21.14 10.05 -17.59
C SER A 434 21.04 8.83 -16.69
N SER A 435 20.10 7.91 -16.95
CA SER A 435 19.97 6.64 -16.24
C SER A 435 21.21 5.75 -16.42
N LYS A 436 21.79 5.68 -17.63
CA LYS A 436 23.04 4.96 -17.88
C LYS A 436 24.25 5.58 -17.17
N ARG A 437 24.32 6.91 -17.04
CA ARG A 437 25.38 7.60 -16.27
C ARG A 437 25.25 7.30 -14.78
N LEU A 438 24.03 7.41 -14.22
CA LEU A 438 23.74 7.08 -12.83
C LEU A 438 24.08 5.61 -12.49
N ALA A 439 23.76 4.66 -13.37
CA ALA A 439 24.12 3.26 -13.17
C ALA A 439 25.65 3.01 -13.24
N LYS A 440 26.37 3.78 -14.07
CA LYS A 440 27.83 3.69 -14.18
C LYS A 440 28.55 4.32 -12.98
N ASP A 441 27.99 5.39 -12.42
CA ASP A 441 28.50 6.03 -11.21
C ASP A 441 28.17 5.23 -9.94
N GLN A 442 27.01 4.56 -9.87
CA GLN A 442 26.71 3.59 -8.81
C GLN A 442 27.65 2.39 -8.83
N ASN A 443 27.95 1.81 -9.99
CA ASN A 443 28.93 0.72 -10.07
C ASN A 443 30.34 1.18 -9.66
N LYS A 444 30.77 2.40 -10.03
CA LYS A 444 32.06 2.94 -9.56
C LYS A 444 32.12 3.12 -8.05
N PHE A 445 31.01 3.54 -7.42
CA PHE A 445 30.91 3.66 -5.96
C PHE A 445 30.96 2.30 -5.25
N VAL A 446 30.29 1.28 -5.80
CA VAL A 446 30.31 -0.08 -5.25
C VAL A 446 31.72 -0.71 -5.36
N PHE A 447 32.41 -0.56 -6.49
CA PHE A 447 33.79 -1.06 -6.65
C PHE A 447 34.80 -0.33 -5.76
N SER A 448 34.64 0.98 -5.52
CA SER A 448 35.51 1.74 -4.60
C SER A 448 35.31 1.36 -3.13
N PHE A 449 34.13 0.87 -2.75
CA PHE A 449 33.83 0.46 -1.37
C PHE A 449 34.41 -0.93 -1.06
N ASP A 450 34.44 -1.84 -2.03
CA ASP A 450 35.08 -3.17 -1.89
C ASP A 450 36.61 -3.06 -1.79
N GLU A 451 37.26 -2.14 -2.52
CA GLU A 451 38.72 -1.92 -2.42
C GLU A 451 39.13 -1.35 -1.04
N GLN A 452 38.38 -0.39 -0.49
CA GLN A 452 38.68 0.20 0.83
C GLN A 452 38.37 -0.74 2.01
N THR A 453 37.44 -1.68 1.86
CA THR A 453 37.14 -2.67 2.90
C THR A 453 38.13 -3.83 2.91
N HIS A 454 38.78 -4.12 1.78
CA HIS A 454 39.85 -5.12 1.70
C HIS A 454 41.16 -4.63 2.34
N GLU A 455 41.53 -3.35 2.18
CA GLU A 455 42.76 -2.80 2.80
C GLU A 455 42.67 -2.65 4.33
N ARG A 456 41.46 -2.54 4.91
CA ARG A 456 41.25 -2.47 6.36
C ARG A 456 41.21 -3.81 7.09
N ARG A 457 41.26 -4.93 6.37
CA ARG A 457 41.30 -6.29 6.95
C ARG A 457 42.68 -6.97 6.88
N SER A 458 43.69 -6.31 6.30
CA SER A 458 45.06 -6.84 6.20
C SER A 458 46.14 -5.90 6.74
N GLY A 459 45.81 -5.05 7.71
CA GLY A 459 46.76 -4.21 8.45
C GLY A 459 46.77 -4.50 9.94
#